data_AF-A0A9Q0C9M6-F1
#
_entry.id   AF-A0A9Q0C9M6-F1
#
_cell.length_a   1.000
_cell.length_b   1.000
_cell.length_c   1.000
_cell.angle_alpha   90.00
_cell.angle_beta   90.00
_cell.angle_gamma   90.00
#
_symmetry.space_group_name_H-M   'P 1'
#
loop_
_entity.id
_entity.type
_entity.pdbx_description
1 polymer ?
#
loop_
_entity_poly.entity_id
_entity_poly.type
_entity_poly.pdbx_seq_one_letter_code
_entity_poly.pdbx_strand_id
1 'polypeptide(L)'
;MKSTKYMVEELLRKTRVLLYQGIYDLRDGVVSTEAWMKQMNWNGLEGFMEAERKVWKVDRELFGYVQRYLNLSHVVISGAGHLVPADKGRSAQTMIEDWVMQKGLFVASEENAAQTRRFY
;
A
#
# COMPACT_ATOMS: atom_id res chain seq x y z
N MET A 1 16.73 11.36 15.82
CA MET A 1 15.24 11.30 15.80
C MET A 1 14.80 9.86 16.04
N LYS A 2 13.68 9.60 16.72
CA LYS A 2 13.18 8.23 16.95
C LYS A 2 12.31 7.78 15.76
N SER A 3 12.28 6.48 15.50
CA SER A 3 11.43 5.88 14.45
C SER A 3 9.95 5.99 14.79
N THR A 4 9.11 6.17 13.77
CA THR A 4 7.64 6.15 13.85
C THR A 4 7.02 4.81 13.45
N LYS A 5 7.83 3.78 13.17
CA LYS A 5 7.37 2.44 12.74
C LYS A 5 6.26 1.88 13.64
N TYR A 6 6.43 1.99 14.95
CA TYR A 6 5.47 1.48 15.94
C TYR A 6 4.08 2.14 15.82
N MET A 7 4.00 3.37 15.33
CA MET A 7 2.73 4.06 15.10
C MET A 7 2.01 3.45 13.90
N VAL A 8 2.74 3.07 12.85
CA VAL A 8 2.16 2.36 11.69
C VAL A 8 1.66 0.98 12.09
N GLU A 9 2.44 0.24 12.89
CA GLU A 9 2.02 -1.05 13.46
C GLU A 9 0.70 -0.93 14.24
N GLU A 10 0.55 0.14 15.03
CA GLU A 10 -0.67 0.40 15.80
C GLU A 10 -1.86 0.78 14.91
N LEU A 11 -1.63 1.59 13.87
CA LEU A 11 -2.67 1.91 12.89
C LEU A 11 -3.14 0.67 12.15
N LEU A 12 -2.24 -0.20 11.72
CA LEU A 12 -2.57 -1.44 11.00
C LEU A 12 -3.43 -2.41 11.82
N ARG A 13 -3.41 -2.33 13.15
CA ARG A 13 -4.32 -3.09 14.03
C ARG A 13 -5.75 -2.55 14.04
N LYS A 14 -5.96 -1.28 13.70
CA LYS A 14 -7.24 -0.57 13.91
C LYS A 14 -7.89 -0.05 12.64
N THR A 15 -7.11 0.26 11.62
CA THR A 15 -7.58 0.95 10.41
C THR A 15 -6.80 0.56 9.17
N ARG A 16 -7.36 0.87 8.01
CA ARG A 16 -6.69 0.73 6.72
C ARG A 16 -5.57 1.75 6.59
N VAL A 17 -4.42 1.31 6.10
CA VAL A 17 -3.23 2.14 5.85
C VAL A 17 -2.85 2.01 4.38
N LEU A 18 -2.66 3.15 3.72
CA LEU A 18 -2.08 3.26 2.38
C LEU A 18 -0.65 3.78 2.50
N LEU A 19 0.31 2.98 2.08
CA LEU A 19 1.68 3.43 1.83
C LEU A 19 1.88 3.50 0.32
N TYR A 20 2.32 4.65 -0.19
CA TYR A 20 2.55 4.82 -1.60
C TYR A 20 3.83 5.60 -1.88
N GLN A 21 4.53 5.24 -2.95
CA GLN A 21 5.71 5.97 -3.41
C GLN A 21 5.94 5.79 -4.92
N GLY A 22 6.73 6.70 -5.50
CA GLY A 22 7.19 6.58 -6.88
C GLY A 22 8.36 5.61 -7.01
N ILE A 23 8.42 4.88 -8.13
CA ILE A 23 9.50 3.92 -8.39
C ILE A 23 10.88 4.57 -8.59
N TYR A 24 10.93 5.85 -8.96
CA TYR A 24 12.18 6.61 -9.18
C TYR A 24 12.61 7.45 -7.99
N ASP A 25 11.96 7.31 -6.83
CA ASP A 25 12.37 8.02 -5.64
C ASP A 25 13.67 7.45 -5.07
N LEU A 26 14.71 8.30 -4.97
CA LEU A 26 16.02 7.94 -4.43
C LEU A 26 16.16 8.30 -2.94
N ARG A 27 15.25 9.09 -2.36
CA ARG A 27 15.35 9.56 -0.97
C ARG A 27 14.74 8.55 0.00
N ASP A 28 13.51 8.15 -0.28
CA ASP A 28 12.66 7.26 0.52
C ASP A 28 11.90 6.28 -0.39
N GLY A 29 12.62 5.78 -1.40
CA GLY A 29 12.08 4.89 -2.41
C GLY A 29 11.77 3.47 -1.94
N VAL A 30 11.26 2.70 -2.90
CA VAL A 30 10.65 1.37 -2.71
C VAL A 30 11.47 0.44 -1.83
N VAL A 31 12.76 0.30 -2.11
CA VAL A 31 13.64 -0.63 -1.36
C VAL A 31 13.75 -0.25 0.11
N SER A 32 13.89 1.05 0.41
CA SER A 32 14.01 1.54 1.78
C SER A 32 12.71 1.36 2.56
N THR A 33 11.56 1.61 1.91
CA THR A 33 10.24 1.40 2.49
C THR A 33 9.99 -0.06 2.80
N GLU A 34 10.25 -0.95 1.82
CA GLU A 34 10.10 -2.39 2.01
C GLU A 34 11.01 -2.94 3.11
N ALA A 35 12.22 -2.39 3.27
CA ALA A 35 13.17 -2.84 4.29
C ALA A 35 12.63 -2.65 5.71
N TRP A 36 11.97 -1.52 6.02
CA TRP A 36 11.37 -1.33 7.34
C TRP A 36 10.02 -2.02 7.48
N MET A 37 9.25 -2.15 6.38
CA MET A 37 7.97 -2.89 6.38
C MET A 37 8.20 -4.35 6.80
N LYS A 38 9.26 -5.00 6.29
CA LYS A 38 9.69 -6.35 6.66
C LYS A 38 10.04 -6.52 8.14
N GLN A 39 10.24 -5.43 8.87
CA GLN A 39 10.59 -5.43 10.29
C GLN A 39 9.43 -4.97 11.18
N MET A 40 8.23 -4.76 10.61
CA MET A 40 7.06 -4.38 11.40
C MET A 40 6.60 -5.52 12.29
N ASN A 41 6.30 -5.22 13.55
CA ASN A 41 5.60 -6.15 14.44
C ASN A 41 4.08 -6.02 14.23
N TRP A 42 3.57 -6.72 13.22
CA TRP A 42 2.16 -6.75 12.86
C TRP A 42 1.73 -8.16 12.43
N ASN A 43 0.61 -8.65 12.97
CA ASN A 43 0.12 -10.02 12.74
C ASN A 43 -0.16 -10.35 11.27
N GLY A 44 -0.38 -9.33 10.42
CA GLY A 44 -0.58 -9.52 8.99
C GLY A 44 0.69 -9.52 8.14
N LEU A 45 1.88 -9.38 8.75
CA LEU A 45 3.13 -9.21 7.99
C LEU A 45 3.44 -10.42 7.10
N GLU A 46 3.34 -11.65 7.62
CA GLU A 46 3.65 -12.87 6.86
C GLU A 46 2.76 -12.98 5.62
N GLY A 47 1.43 -12.88 5.79
CA GLY A 47 0.51 -12.89 4.66
C GLY A 47 0.69 -11.69 3.72
N PHE A 48 1.13 -10.54 4.21
CA PHE A 48 1.52 -9.43 3.33
C PHE A 48 2.75 -9.76 2.50
N MET A 49 3.77 -10.39 3.07
CA MET A 49 4.99 -10.79 2.35
C MET A 49 4.73 -11.83 1.26
N GLU A 50 3.74 -12.70 1.46
CA GLU A 50 3.30 -13.71 0.49
C GLU A 50 2.28 -13.16 -0.53
N ALA A 51 1.62 -12.04 -0.23
CA ALA A 51 0.60 -11.47 -1.09
C ALA A 51 1.16 -11.08 -2.46
N GLU A 52 0.43 -11.46 -3.51
CA GLU A 52 0.77 -11.14 -4.89
C GLU A 52 0.80 -9.62 -5.11
N ARG A 53 1.82 -9.15 -5.83
CA ARG A 53 1.88 -7.79 -6.39
C ARG A 53 1.08 -7.75 -7.68
N LYS A 54 -0.12 -7.16 -7.62
CA LYS A 54 -1.00 -7.04 -8.78
C LYS A 54 -0.61 -5.86 -9.64
N VAL A 55 -0.33 -6.11 -10.92
CA VAL A 55 -0.06 -5.05 -11.90
C VAL A 55 -1.30 -4.16 -12.02
N TRP A 56 -1.11 -2.85 -11.84
CA TRP A 56 -2.18 -1.87 -11.87
C TRP A 56 -2.15 -1.06 -13.17
N LYS A 57 -3.23 -1.17 -13.95
CA LYS A 57 -3.41 -0.50 -15.23
C LYS A 57 -4.77 0.18 -15.29
N VAL A 58 -4.83 1.34 -15.94
CA VAL A 58 -6.06 2.07 -16.26
C VAL A 58 -6.01 2.40 -17.75
N ASP A 59 -7.06 2.06 -18.51
CA ASP A 59 -7.11 2.25 -19.97
C ASP A 59 -5.87 1.71 -20.72
N ARG A 60 -5.37 0.55 -20.28
CA ARG A 60 -4.14 -0.11 -20.78
C ARG A 60 -2.81 0.61 -20.45
N GLU A 61 -2.86 1.79 -19.82
CA GLU A 61 -1.69 2.49 -19.31
C GLU A 61 -1.21 1.87 -18.00
N LEU A 62 0.11 1.67 -17.84
CA LEU A 62 0.70 1.14 -16.61
C LEU A 62 0.78 2.25 -15.56
N PHE A 63 -0.01 2.12 -14.49
CA PHE A 63 0.06 3.05 -13.36
C PHE A 63 1.04 2.57 -12.30
N GLY A 64 1.26 1.25 -12.19
CA GLY A 64 2.17 0.70 -11.20
C GLY A 64 1.83 -0.73 -10.79
N TYR A 65 2.02 -1.03 -9.51
CA TYR A 65 1.51 -2.25 -8.89
C TYR A 65 0.98 -1.99 -7.49
N VAL A 66 0.11 -2.89 -7.04
CA VAL A 66 -0.57 -2.85 -5.75
C VAL A 66 -0.35 -4.18 -5.03
N GLN A 67 0.21 -4.15 -3.82
CA GLN A 67 0.31 -5.29 -2.92
C GLN A 67 -0.57 -5.04 -1.70
N ARG A 68 -1.43 -5.99 -1.37
CA ARG A 68 -2.42 -5.82 -0.30
C ARG A 68 -2.60 -7.08 0.51
N TYR A 69 -2.72 -6.89 1.81
CA TYR A 69 -3.13 -7.93 2.73
C TYR A 69 -3.75 -7.27 3.96
N LEU A 70 -4.91 -7.75 4.40
CA LEU A 70 -5.68 -7.15 5.49
C LEU A 70 -5.78 -5.61 5.35
N ASN A 71 -5.26 -4.88 6.34
CA ASN A 71 -5.35 -3.44 6.45
C ASN A 71 -4.24 -2.69 5.71
N LEU A 72 -3.21 -3.37 5.20
CA LEU A 72 -2.09 -2.72 4.53
C LEU A 72 -2.29 -2.74 3.01
N SER A 73 -2.23 -1.56 2.39
CA SER A 73 -2.10 -1.39 0.94
C SER A 73 -0.79 -0.68 0.63
N HIS A 74 0.07 -1.33 -0.15
CA HIS A 74 1.32 -0.77 -0.64
C HIS A 74 1.23 -0.57 -2.14
N VAL A 75 1.47 0.66 -2.59
CA VAL A 75 1.34 1.06 -4.00
C VAL A 75 2.66 1.65 -4.48
N VAL A 76 3.16 1.13 -5.59
CA VAL A 76 4.33 1.70 -6.25
C VAL A 76 3.91 2.24 -7.61
N ILE A 77 4.10 3.55 -7.80
CA ILE A 77 3.64 4.27 -8.98
C ILE A 77 4.77 4.31 -10.01
N SER A 78 4.46 3.82 -11.22
CA SER A 78 5.41 3.78 -12.32
C SER A 78 5.64 5.18 -12.90
N GLY A 79 6.89 5.53 -13.16
CA GLY A 79 7.25 6.81 -13.76
C GLY A 79 7.17 8.03 -12.83
N ALA A 80 6.97 7.83 -11.52
CA ALA A 80 7.00 8.88 -10.51
C ALA A 80 8.27 8.82 -9.65
N GLY A 81 8.76 9.97 -9.22
CA GLY A 81 9.77 10.12 -8.17
C GLY A 81 9.12 10.41 -6.82
N HIS A 82 9.77 11.29 -6.04
CA HIS A 82 9.37 11.61 -4.67
C HIS A 82 7.98 12.30 -4.57
N LEU A 83 7.70 13.21 -5.50
CA LEU A 83 6.43 13.95 -5.52
C LEU A 83 5.45 13.29 -6.48
N VAL A 84 4.93 12.12 -6.09
CA VAL A 84 4.03 11.31 -6.93
C VAL A 84 2.88 12.13 -7.57
N PRO A 85 2.15 13.00 -6.85
CA PRO A 85 1.08 13.78 -7.47
C PRO A 85 1.57 14.80 -8.50
N ALA A 86 2.80 15.30 -8.37
CA ALA A 86 3.39 16.23 -9.33
C ALA A 86 3.84 15.50 -10.60
N ASP A 87 4.47 14.33 -10.45
CA ASP A 87 4.99 13.55 -11.59
C ASP A 87 3.89 12.79 -12.34
N LYS A 88 2.91 12.24 -11.60
CA LYS A 88 1.87 11.33 -12.09
C LYS A 88 0.51 11.65 -11.48
N GLY A 89 0.02 12.87 -11.71
CA GLY A 89 -1.25 13.35 -11.15
C GLY A 89 -2.46 12.44 -11.39
N ARG A 90 -2.63 11.91 -12.62
CA ARG A 90 -3.71 10.98 -12.94
C ARG A 90 -3.63 9.69 -12.10
N SER A 91 -2.44 9.10 -12.00
CA SER A 91 -2.24 7.89 -11.19
C SER A 91 -2.44 8.17 -9.71
N ALA A 92 -1.94 9.30 -9.19
CA ALA A 92 -2.14 9.69 -7.80
C ALA A 92 -3.63 9.89 -7.46
N GLN A 93 -4.38 10.56 -8.33
CA GLN A 93 -5.81 10.79 -8.16
C GLN A 93 -6.59 9.48 -8.18
N THR A 94 -6.38 8.63 -9.19
CA THR A 94 -7.09 7.34 -9.25
C THR A 94 -6.75 6.45 -8.05
N MET A 95 -5.49 6.44 -7.59
CA MET A 95 -5.09 5.67 -6.40
C MET A 95 -5.88 6.12 -5.16
N ILE A 96 -5.93 7.43 -4.87
CA ILE A 96 -6.59 7.92 -3.66
C ILE A 96 -8.11 7.75 -3.74
N GLU A 97 -8.72 8.01 -4.90
CA GLU A 97 -10.16 7.82 -5.11
C GLU A 97 -10.55 6.35 -4.96
N ASP A 98 -9.82 5.44 -5.61
CA ASP A 98 -10.14 4.01 -5.54
C ASP A 98 -9.86 3.44 -4.15
N TRP A 99 -8.82 3.89 -3.46
CA TRP A 99 -8.55 3.45 -2.08
C TRP A 99 -9.61 3.94 -1.10
N VAL A 100 -10.04 5.20 -1.19
CA VAL A 100 -11.10 5.75 -0.33
C VAL A 100 -12.42 5.06 -0.61
N MET A 101 -12.80 4.96 -1.88
CA MET A 101 -14.09 4.41 -2.33
C MET A 101 -14.12 2.89 -2.39
N GLN A 102 -12.99 2.22 -2.11
CA GLN A 102 -12.83 0.77 -2.18
C GLN A 102 -13.19 0.19 -3.56
N LYS A 103 -12.58 0.71 -4.62
CA LYS A 103 -12.81 0.29 -6.01
C LYS A 103 -11.62 -0.48 -6.58
N GLY A 104 -11.87 -1.24 -7.64
CA GLY A 104 -10.83 -1.94 -8.40
C GLY A 104 -9.96 -2.85 -7.53
N LEU A 105 -8.63 -2.66 -7.59
CA LEU A 105 -7.67 -3.43 -6.80
C LEU A 105 -7.73 -3.11 -5.29
N PHE A 106 -8.50 -2.11 -4.86
CA PHE A 106 -8.63 -1.67 -3.47
C PHE A 106 -9.88 -2.21 -2.74
N VAL A 107 -10.71 -3.03 -3.40
CA VAL A 107 -11.84 -3.74 -2.76
C VAL A 107 -11.32 -4.72 -1.69
N ALA A 108 -11.93 -4.77 -0.51
CA ALA A 108 -11.56 -5.75 0.51
C ALA A 108 -11.86 -7.18 0.03
N SER A 109 -10.93 -8.13 0.21
CA SER A 109 -11.23 -9.55 -0.04
C SER A 109 -12.18 -10.10 1.04
N GLU A 110 -12.98 -11.11 0.70
CA GLU A 110 -13.88 -11.77 1.64
C GLU A 110 -13.11 -12.41 2.82
N GLU A 111 -11.89 -12.89 2.60
CA GLU A 111 -10.98 -13.38 3.64
C GLU A 111 -10.61 -12.29 4.66
N ASN A 112 -10.36 -11.05 4.21
CA ASN A 112 -10.09 -9.93 5.10
C ASN A 112 -11.30 -9.58 5.97
N ALA A 113 -12.52 -9.72 5.42
CA ALA A 113 -13.76 -9.46 6.16
C ALA A 113 -14.01 -10.54 7.23
N ALA A 114 -13.66 -11.80 6.96
CA ALA A 114 -13.81 -12.92 7.90
C ALA A 114 -12.79 -12.86 9.06
N GLN A 115 -11.53 -12.47 8.80
CA GLN A 115 -10.52 -12.33 9.85
C GLN A 115 -10.74 -11.08 10.72
N THR A 116 -11.22 -9.97 10.15
CA THR A 116 -11.57 -8.78 10.94
C THR A 116 -12.68 -9.05 11.96
N ARG A 117 -13.62 -9.96 11.63
CA ARG A 117 -14.73 -10.37 12.52
C ARG A 117 -14.34 -11.35 13.62
N ARG A 118 -13.14 -11.95 13.58
CA ARG A 118 -12.67 -12.90 14.61
C ARG A 118 -11.99 -12.24 15.81
N PHE A 119 -11.66 -10.95 15.70
CA PHE A 119 -10.99 -10.19 16.75
C PHE A 119 -11.89 -9.15 17.44
N TYR A 120 -13.20 -9.20 17.16
CA TYR A 120 -14.25 -8.47 17.88
C TYR A 120 -15.31 -9.45 18.39
#